data_AF-X1K9Z8-F1
#
_entry.id   AF-X1K9Z8-F1
#
_cell.length_a   1.000
_cell.length_b   1.000
_cell.length_c   1.000
_cell.angle_alpha   90.00
_cell.angle_beta   90.00
_cell.angle_gamma   90.00
#
_symmetry.space_group_name_H-M   'P 1'
#
loop_
_entity.id
_entity.type
_entity.pdbx_description
1 polymer ?
#
loop_
_entity_poly.entity_id
_entity_poly.type
_entity_poly.pdbx_seq_one_letter_code
_entity_poly.pdbx_strand_id
1 'polypeptide(L)'
;MIYIIIPVHNRIKLTINCLDSLQRQTYRNFTTIVVDDGSTDGTSNIIKEKFCGTLEESKFPDEFFNTVILSQVLEHLPSPRASLREIFRILKPGGKVFIYCPNASSYLRKLFGKYWHGWHIPFHFYAFTQQTIKKLAESAGFKIEDIFTVTPDNFFTVSVKSHLYSRNYAKRDYR
;
A
#
# COMPACT_ATOMS: atom_id res chain seq x y z
N MET A 1 -14.90 -10.24 -11.73
CA MET A 1 -13.49 -10.61 -11.62
C MET A 1 -12.75 -9.52 -10.85
N ILE A 2 -12.18 -9.85 -9.69
CA ILE A 2 -11.35 -8.95 -8.87
C ILE A 2 -9.88 -9.24 -9.16
N TYR A 3 -9.02 -8.24 -9.18
CA TYR A 3 -7.58 -8.46 -9.27
C TYR A 3 -6.91 -7.99 -7.99
N ILE A 4 -6.11 -8.87 -7.38
CA ILE A 4 -5.40 -8.62 -6.13
C ILE A 4 -3.91 -8.54 -6.46
N ILE A 5 -3.34 -7.34 -6.40
CA ILE A 5 -1.92 -7.12 -6.66
C ILE A 5 -1.17 -7.09 -5.33
N ILE A 6 -0.18 -7.96 -5.16
CA ILE A 6 0.60 -8.10 -3.93
C ILE A 6 2.07 -7.81 -4.23
N PRO A 7 2.59 -6.63 -3.85
CA PRO A 7 4.03 -6.38 -3.90
C PRO A 7 4.73 -7.20 -2.82
N VAL A 8 5.85 -7.84 -3.17
CA VAL A 8 6.65 -8.66 -2.24
C VAL A 8 8.13 -8.34 -2.39
N HIS A 9 8.85 -8.28 -1.27
CA HIS A 9 10.30 -8.15 -1.24
C HIS A 9 10.84 -8.79 0.05
N ASN A 10 11.58 -9.89 -0.06
CA ASN A 10 12.26 -10.55 1.07
C ASN A 10 11.33 -10.92 2.27
N ARG A 11 10.21 -11.60 1.99
CA ARG A 11 9.16 -11.95 2.96
C ARG A 11 8.55 -13.35 2.76
N ILE A 12 9.35 -14.36 2.42
CA ILE A 12 8.89 -15.74 2.08
C ILE A 12 7.66 -16.18 2.90
N LYS A 13 7.80 -16.25 4.23
CA LYS A 13 6.78 -16.83 5.11
C LYS A 13 5.46 -16.05 5.07
N LEU A 14 5.53 -14.72 5.05
CA LEU A 14 4.33 -13.88 5.00
C LEU A 14 3.65 -13.97 3.64
N THR A 15 4.44 -13.97 2.55
CA THR A 15 3.92 -14.10 1.20
C THR A 15 3.17 -15.42 1.03
N ILE A 16 3.77 -16.55 1.45
CA ILE A 16 3.12 -17.86 1.37
C ILE A 16 1.83 -17.88 2.18
N ASN A 17 1.85 -17.40 3.42
CA ASN A 17 0.66 -17.36 4.27
C ASN A 17 -0.47 -16.51 3.66
N CYS A 18 -0.13 -15.39 3.03
CA CYS A 18 -1.07 -14.53 2.34
C CYS A 18 -1.70 -15.26 1.13
N LEU A 19 -0.88 -15.85 0.27
CA LEU A 19 -1.35 -16.57 -0.92
C LEU A 19 -2.17 -17.82 -0.59
N ASP A 20 -1.75 -18.61 0.41
CA ASP A 20 -2.52 -19.75 0.91
C ASP A 20 -3.87 -19.29 1.49
N SER A 21 -3.91 -18.14 2.16
CA SER A 21 -5.15 -17.54 2.66
C SER A 21 -6.09 -17.13 1.52
N LEU A 22 -5.55 -16.55 0.45
CA LEU A 22 -6.31 -16.19 -0.75
C LEU A 22 -6.89 -17.44 -1.45
N GLN A 23 -6.11 -18.51 -1.59
CA GLN A 23 -6.60 -19.78 -2.15
C GLN A 23 -7.76 -20.40 -1.36
N ARG A 24 -7.83 -20.14 -0.04
CA ARG A 24 -8.90 -20.63 0.85
C ARG A 24 -10.16 -19.75 0.87
N GLN A 25 -10.21 -18.64 0.12
CA GLN A 25 -11.39 -17.78 0.11
C GLN A 25 -12.62 -18.49 -0.49
N THR A 26 -13.80 -18.16 0.04
CA THR A 26 -15.09 -18.67 -0.45
C THR A 26 -15.49 -18.01 -1.77
N TYR A 27 -15.16 -16.73 -1.96
CA TYR A 27 -15.28 -16.04 -3.25
C TYR A 27 -14.14 -16.45 -4.18
N ARG A 28 -14.43 -16.89 -5.41
CA ARG A 28 -13.42 -17.42 -6.35
C ARG A 28 -13.22 -16.61 -7.63
N ASN A 29 -14.05 -15.60 -7.88
CA ASN A 29 -13.99 -14.78 -9.09
C ASN A 29 -12.94 -13.66 -8.94
N PHE A 30 -11.69 -14.05 -8.66
CA PHE A 30 -10.55 -13.14 -8.56
C PHE A 30 -9.26 -13.76 -9.11
N THR A 31 -8.32 -12.90 -9.49
CA THR A 31 -6.96 -13.24 -9.93
C THR A 31 -5.96 -12.54 -9.04
N THR A 32 -4.99 -13.28 -8.50
CA THR A 32 -3.88 -12.70 -7.72
C THR A 32 -2.68 -12.49 -8.62
N ILE A 33 -2.05 -11.33 -8.50
CA ILE A 33 -0.85 -10.94 -9.24
C ILE A 33 0.20 -10.58 -8.21
N VAL A 34 1.28 -11.35 -8.17
CA VAL A 34 2.38 -11.10 -7.22
C VAL A 34 3.49 -10.38 -7.96
N VAL A 35 3.84 -9.19 -7.46
CA VAL A 35 4.91 -8.36 -8.02
C VAL A 35 6.11 -8.48 -7.10
N ASP A 36 7.11 -9.24 -7.50
CA ASP A 36 8.34 -9.42 -6.73
C ASP A 36 9.35 -8.32 -7.09
N ASP A 37 9.64 -7.46 -6.12
CA ASP A 37 10.59 -6.34 -6.25
C ASP A 37 12.03 -6.80 -5.98
N GLY A 38 12.48 -7.84 -6.68
CA GLY A 38 13.85 -8.33 -6.60
C GLY A 38 14.22 -9.03 -5.29
N SER A 39 13.34 -9.88 -4.75
CA SER A 39 13.66 -10.68 -3.56
C SER A 39 14.91 -11.55 -3.77
N THR A 40 15.78 -11.55 -2.76
CA THR A 40 17.02 -12.35 -2.71
C THR A 40 16.95 -13.48 -1.69
N ASP A 41 15.91 -13.52 -0.86
CA ASP A 41 15.72 -14.54 0.20
C ASP A 41 15.17 -15.88 -0.33
N GLY A 42 14.80 -15.96 -1.61
CA GLY A 42 14.15 -17.14 -2.22
C GLY A 42 12.64 -17.00 -2.40
N THR A 43 12.04 -15.85 -2.06
CA THR A 43 10.60 -15.55 -2.27
C THR A 43 10.15 -15.85 -3.71
N SER A 44 10.89 -15.42 -4.72
CA SER A 44 10.50 -15.64 -6.13
C SER A 44 10.43 -17.13 -6.48
N ASN A 45 11.40 -17.91 -6.01
CA ASN A 45 11.52 -19.34 -6.33
C ASN A 45 10.36 -20.12 -5.74
N ILE A 46 10.06 -19.90 -4.45
CA ILE A 46 8.99 -20.62 -3.77
C ILE A 46 7.60 -20.22 -4.30
N ILE A 47 7.41 -18.97 -4.74
CA ILE A 47 6.15 -18.56 -5.39
C ILE A 47 5.96 -19.33 -6.69
N LYS A 48 7.00 -19.39 -7.55
CA LYS A 48 6.96 -20.11 -8.83
C LYS A 48 6.73 -21.61 -8.66
N GLU A 49 7.34 -22.21 -7.64
CA GLU A 49 7.19 -23.63 -7.35
C GLU A 49 5.78 -23.96 -6.83
N LYS A 50 5.26 -23.13 -5.90
CA LYS A 50 4.05 -23.44 -5.14
C LYS A 50 2.76 -22.90 -5.77
N PHE A 51 2.85 -21.89 -6.64
CA PHE A 51 1.70 -21.24 -7.28
C PHE A 51 1.89 -21.19 -8.79
N CYS A 52 0.97 -21.78 -9.55
CA CYS A 52 1.01 -21.75 -11.02
C CYS A 52 0.75 -20.33 -11.56
N GLY A 53 1.68 -19.83 -12.37
CA GLY A 53 1.56 -18.57 -13.10
C GLY A 53 2.89 -17.83 -13.16
N THR A 54 3.45 -17.67 -14.35
CA THR A 54 4.58 -16.76 -14.59
C THR A 54 4.04 -15.40 -14.98
N LEU A 55 4.30 -14.39 -14.16
CA LEU A 55 4.01 -13.01 -14.48
C LEU A 55 5.10 -12.48 -15.41
N GLU A 56 4.93 -12.72 -16.71
CA GLU A 56 5.48 -11.80 -17.69
C GLU A 56 4.86 -10.43 -17.41
N GLU A 57 5.70 -9.39 -17.42
CA GLU A 57 5.38 -7.98 -17.16
C GLU A 57 3.90 -7.66 -17.45
N SER A 58 3.09 -7.42 -16.41
CA SER A 58 1.64 -7.25 -16.58
C SER A 58 1.33 -5.93 -17.29
N LYS A 59 1.43 -5.93 -18.62
CA LYS A 59 0.96 -4.85 -19.49
C LYS A 59 -0.53 -5.04 -19.70
N PHE A 60 -1.33 -4.70 -18.68
CA PHE A 60 -2.78 -4.70 -18.85
C PHE A 60 -3.14 -3.78 -20.02
N PRO A 61 -4.10 -4.19 -20.87
CA PRO A 61 -4.56 -3.31 -21.93
C PRO A 61 -5.19 -2.04 -21.33
N ASP A 62 -5.33 -1.02 -22.17
CA ASP A 62 -6.10 0.17 -21.83
C ASP A 62 -7.52 -0.26 -21.43
N GLU A 63 -8.16 0.48 -20.52
CA GLU A 63 -9.58 0.30 -20.21
C GLU A 63 -9.97 -1.13 -19.78
N PHE A 64 -9.12 -1.78 -18.99
CA PHE A 64 -9.32 -3.16 -18.59
C PHE A 64 -10.13 -3.30 -17.29
N PHE A 65 -9.81 -2.48 -16.29
CA PHE A 65 -10.39 -2.57 -14.94
C PHE A 65 -11.57 -1.61 -14.75
N ASN A 66 -12.56 -2.05 -13.99
CA ASN A 66 -13.63 -1.17 -13.51
C ASN A 66 -13.24 -0.45 -12.22
N THR A 67 -12.45 -1.10 -11.36
CA THR A 67 -12.04 -0.56 -10.06
C THR A 67 -10.63 -1.00 -9.71
N VAL A 68 -9.83 -0.08 -9.17
CA VAL A 68 -8.52 -0.34 -8.57
C VAL A 68 -8.53 0.11 -7.11
N ILE A 69 -7.90 -0.65 -6.23
CA ILE A 69 -7.78 -0.31 -4.80
C ILE A 69 -6.31 -0.29 -4.43
N LEU A 70 -5.85 0.83 -3.89
CA LEU A 70 -4.51 1.00 -3.32
C LEU A 70 -4.66 1.14 -1.79
N SER A 71 -4.36 0.08 -1.04
CA SER A 71 -4.48 0.08 0.41
C SER A 71 -3.11 0.01 1.08
N GLN A 72 -2.66 1.14 1.63
CA GLN A 72 -1.33 1.35 2.23
C GLN A 72 -0.21 0.98 1.26
N VAL A 73 -0.33 1.46 0.01
CA VAL A 73 0.61 1.14 -1.08
C VAL A 73 1.24 2.41 -1.66
N LEU A 74 0.43 3.44 -1.91
CA LEU A 74 0.84 4.61 -2.68
C LEU A 74 2.07 5.32 -2.09
N GLU A 75 2.18 5.36 -0.77
CA GLU A 75 3.26 5.97 0.02
C GLU A 75 4.60 5.23 -0.06
N HIS A 76 4.56 3.98 -0.52
CA HIS A 76 5.73 3.12 -0.73
C HIS A 76 6.18 3.10 -2.19
N LEU A 77 5.35 3.54 -3.14
CA LEU A 77 5.68 3.48 -4.55
C LEU A 77 6.81 4.46 -4.87
N PRO A 78 7.83 4.07 -5.66
CA PRO A 78 8.95 4.95 -5.99
C PRO A 78 8.49 6.18 -6.80
N SER A 79 7.46 6.01 -7.62
CA SER A 79 6.90 7.08 -8.46
C SER A 79 5.36 7.10 -8.41
N PRO A 80 4.74 7.62 -7.34
CA PRO A 80 3.29 7.60 -7.14
C PRO A 80 2.51 8.22 -8.32
N ARG A 81 3.03 9.30 -8.91
CA ARG A 81 2.41 9.95 -10.07
C ARG A 81 2.38 9.05 -11.29
N ALA A 82 3.50 8.38 -11.58
CA ALA A 82 3.59 7.48 -12.72
C ALA A 82 2.64 6.29 -12.53
N SER A 83 2.59 5.73 -11.32
CA SER A 83 1.65 4.66 -10.96
C SER A 83 0.19 5.09 -11.10
N LEU A 84 -0.17 6.29 -10.66
CA LEU A 84 -1.54 6.78 -10.84
C LEU A 84 -1.89 7.01 -12.32
N ARG A 85 -0.96 7.52 -13.15
CA ARG A 85 -1.22 7.63 -14.60
C ARG A 85 -1.43 6.26 -15.25
N GLU A 86 -0.66 5.27 -14.83
CA GLU A 86 -0.84 3.91 -15.31
C GLU A 86 -2.20 3.33 -14.88
N ILE A 87 -2.59 3.56 -13.63
CA ILE A 87 -3.92 3.18 -13.12
C ILE A 87 -5.02 3.89 -13.91
N PHE A 88 -4.83 5.15 -14.28
CA PHE A 88 -5.77 5.90 -15.11
C PHE A 88 -5.93 5.24 -16.50
N ARG A 89 -4.81 4.86 -17.14
CA ARG A 89 -4.81 4.19 -18.45
C ARG A 89 -5.55 2.85 -18.44
N ILE A 90 -5.30 2.02 -17.43
CA ILE A 90 -5.89 0.67 -17.33
C ILE A 90 -7.32 0.67 -16.81
N LEU A 91 -7.84 1.80 -16.31
CA LEU A 91 -9.23 1.94 -15.90
C LEU A 91 -10.11 2.24 -17.10
N LYS A 92 -11.26 1.56 -17.17
CA LYS A 92 -12.33 1.90 -18.11
C LYS A 92 -12.80 3.34 -17.91
N PRO A 93 -13.40 3.99 -18.93
CA PRO A 93 -14.11 5.23 -18.74
C PRO A 93 -15.14 5.10 -17.61
N GLY A 94 -15.05 5.99 -16.60
CA GLY A 94 -15.89 5.93 -15.39
C GLY A 94 -15.43 4.93 -14.32
N GLY A 95 -14.34 4.20 -14.55
CA GLY A 95 -13.71 3.34 -13.56
C GLY A 95 -13.15 4.13 -12.38
N LYS A 96 -13.06 3.49 -11.21
CA LYS A 96 -12.71 4.17 -9.95
C LYS A 96 -11.42 3.65 -9.35
N VAL A 97 -10.66 4.55 -8.74
CA VAL A 97 -9.55 4.17 -7.85
C VAL A 97 -9.89 4.56 -6.42
N PHE A 98 -9.73 3.61 -5.49
CA PHE A 98 -9.83 3.86 -4.06
C PHE A 98 -8.44 3.86 -3.46
N ILE A 99 -8.08 4.91 -2.73
CA ILE A 99 -6.76 5.04 -2.12
C ILE A 99 -6.91 5.21 -0.62
N TYR A 100 -6.27 4.33 0.12
CA TYR A 100 -6.19 4.38 1.57
C TYR A 100 -4.71 4.46 1.97
N CYS A 101 -4.29 5.56 2.60
CA CYS A 101 -2.92 5.76 3.06
C CYS A 101 -2.91 6.66 4.31
N PRO A 102 -1.79 6.74 5.06
CA PRO A 102 -1.66 7.63 6.20
C PRO A 102 -1.88 9.10 5.81
N ASN A 103 -2.57 9.85 6.67
CA ASN A 103 -2.73 11.29 6.53
C ASN A 103 -1.76 12.04 7.46
N ALA A 104 -0.70 12.60 6.89
CA ALA A 104 0.31 13.41 7.56
C ALA A 104 -0.21 14.77 8.08
N SER A 105 -1.48 15.10 7.87
CA SER A 105 -2.17 16.24 8.51
C SER A 105 -3.18 15.83 9.59
N SER A 106 -3.27 14.53 9.89
CA SER A 106 -4.22 13.97 10.86
C SER A 106 -4.04 14.52 12.28
N TYR A 107 -5.12 14.44 13.07
CA TYR A 107 -5.08 14.81 14.48
C TYR A 107 -4.04 13.99 15.26
N LEU A 108 -3.93 12.68 14.98
CA LEU A 108 -2.92 11.84 15.61
C LEU A 108 -1.49 12.30 15.30
N ARG A 109 -1.21 12.75 14.08
CA ARG A 109 0.11 13.36 13.76
C ARG A 109 0.37 14.57 14.63
N LYS A 110 -0.62 15.46 14.78
CA LYS A 110 -0.48 16.69 15.58
C LYS A 110 -0.26 16.36 17.06
N LEU A 111 -1.00 15.39 17.59
CA LEU A 111 -0.94 14.99 19.00
C LEU A 111 0.36 14.25 19.35
N PHE A 112 0.77 13.28 18.53
CA PHE A 112 1.91 12.43 18.83
C PHE A 112 3.22 12.90 18.21
N GLY A 113 3.20 13.86 17.29
CA GLY A 113 4.39 14.44 16.66
C GLY A 113 5.27 13.33 16.06
N LYS A 114 6.54 13.28 16.48
CA LYS A 114 7.51 12.27 16.04
C LYS A 114 7.16 10.82 16.43
N TYR A 115 6.22 10.62 17.35
CA TYR A 115 5.79 9.30 17.82
C TYR A 115 4.55 8.77 17.09
N TRP A 116 4.05 9.52 16.11
CA TRP A 116 2.90 9.11 15.32
C TRP A 116 3.21 7.84 14.52
N HIS A 117 2.33 6.84 14.62
CA HIS A 117 2.49 5.55 13.95
C HIS A 117 2.65 5.67 12.43
N GLY A 118 1.97 6.64 11.81
CA GLY A 118 1.95 6.82 10.36
C GLY A 118 3.28 7.24 9.72
N TRP A 119 4.32 7.56 10.51
CA TRP A 119 5.64 7.85 9.95
C TRP A 119 6.25 6.64 9.26
N HIS A 120 6.22 5.47 9.91
CA HIS A 120 6.74 4.19 9.40
C HIS A 120 8.06 4.31 8.60
N ILE A 121 8.98 5.14 9.09
CA ILE A 121 10.31 5.38 8.49
C ILE A 121 11.18 4.14 8.74
N PRO A 122 11.98 3.66 7.75
CA PRO A 122 12.28 4.28 6.45
C PRO A 122 11.38 3.83 5.29
N PHE A 123 10.29 3.12 5.56
CA PHE A 123 9.50 2.43 4.53
C PHE A 123 8.50 3.34 3.81
N HIS A 124 7.97 4.39 4.45
CA HIS A 124 7.16 5.42 3.77
C HIS A 124 8.08 6.45 3.11
N PHE A 125 8.15 6.43 1.78
CA PHE A 125 8.89 7.44 1.02
C PHE A 125 8.13 8.77 0.93
N TYR A 126 6.79 8.71 1.01
CA TYR A 126 5.92 9.88 0.90
C TYR A 126 5.00 10.00 2.11
N ALA A 127 4.90 11.21 2.65
CA ALA A 127 3.96 11.57 3.71
C ALA A 127 2.84 12.44 3.13
N PHE A 128 1.72 11.83 2.72
CA PHE A 128 0.63 12.55 2.07
C PHE A 128 -0.28 13.28 3.06
N THR A 129 -0.78 14.45 2.67
CA THR A 129 -1.98 15.07 3.22
C THR A 129 -3.14 14.90 2.24
N GLN A 130 -4.36 15.22 2.69
CA GLN A 130 -5.52 15.27 1.79
C GLN A 130 -5.30 16.22 0.60
N GLN A 131 -4.61 17.34 0.81
CA GLN A 131 -4.33 18.31 -0.25
C GLN A 131 -3.29 17.77 -1.24
N THR A 132 -2.22 17.12 -0.77
CA THR A 132 -1.18 16.61 -1.67
C THR A 132 -1.66 15.42 -2.48
N ILE A 133 -2.45 14.52 -1.88
CA ILE A 133 -2.98 13.36 -2.61
C ILE A 133 -4.02 13.79 -3.65
N LYS A 134 -4.85 14.79 -3.33
CA LYS A 134 -5.78 15.41 -4.28
C LYS A 134 -5.04 15.97 -5.50
N LYS A 135 -4.03 16.81 -5.28
CA LYS A 135 -3.21 17.38 -6.38
C LYS A 135 -2.51 16.29 -7.19
N LEU A 136 -1.99 15.26 -6.52
CA LEU A 136 -1.32 14.14 -7.18
C LEU A 136 -2.29 13.37 -8.10
N ALA A 137 -3.49 13.05 -7.60
CA ALA A 137 -4.51 12.34 -8.37
C ALA A 137 -5.03 13.18 -9.54
N GLU A 138 -5.32 14.48 -9.33
CA GLU A 138 -5.72 15.41 -10.39
C GLU A 138 -4.64 15.52 -11.48
N SER A 139 -3.36 15.60 -11.09
CA SER A 139 -2.24 15.65 -12.04
C SER A 139 -2.02 14.37 -12.86
N ALA A 140 -2.69 13.28 -12.46
CA ALA A 140 -2.70 11.99 -13.15
C ALA A 140 -3.98 11.76 -13.98
N GLY A 141 -4.91 12.72 -13.99
CA GLY A 141 -6.15 12.67 -14.78
C GLY A 141 -7.42 12.35 -13.98
N PHE A 142 -7.32 12.06 -12.68
CA PHE A 142 -8.49 11.71 -11.88
C PHE A 142 -9.29 12.93 -11.42
N LYS A 143 -10.61 12.74 -11.32
CA LYS A 143 -11.51 13.62 -10.57
C LYS A 143 -11.72 13.07 -9.17
N ILE A 144 -11.64 13.91 -8.15
CA ILE A 144 -11.95 13.51 -6.77
C ILE A 144 -13.47 13.45 -6.59
N GLU A 145 -13.98 12.28 -6.19
CA GLU A 145 -15.37 12.11 -5.77
C GLU A 145 -15.55 12.37 -4.27
N ASP A 146 -14.71 11.76 -3.43
CA ASP A 146 -14.75 11.90 -1.97
C ASP A 146 -13.34 11.79 -1.37
N ILE A 147 -13.13 12.44 -0.23
CA ILE A 147 -11.91 12.36 0.56
C ILE A 147 -12.19 12.67 2.03
N PHE A 148 -11.86 11.72 2.89
CA PHE A 148 -12.03 11.86 4.33
C PHE A 148 -10.86 11.23 5.09
N THR A 149 -10.85 11.41 6.41
CA THR A 149 -9.84 10.80 7.28
C THR A 149 -10.54 10.06 8.41
N VAL A 150 -10.19 8.79 8.55
CA VAL A 150 -10.58 7.96 9.69
C VAL A 150 -9.41 7.82 10.65
N THR A 151 -9.71 7.66 11.94
CA THR A 151 -8.71 7.40 12.97
C THR A 151 -9.01 6.05 13.60
N PRO A 152 -8.33 4.98 13.16
CA PRO A 152 -8.49 3.65 13.76
C PRO A 152 -7.99 3.59 15.21
N ASP A 153 -8.73 2.89 16.08
CA ASP A 153 -8.40 2.73 17.51
C ASP A 153 -7.04 2.06 17.75
N ASN A 154 -6.68 1.11 16.88
CA ASN A 154 -5.39 0.44 16.93
C ASN A 154 -4.23 1.43 16.69
N PHE A 155 -4.36 2.37 15.75
CA PHE A 155 -3.33 3.35 15.43
C PHE A 155 -3.16 4.39 16.54
N PHE A 156 -4.25 4.76 17.22
CA PHE A 156 -4.18 5.55 18.44
C PHE A 156 -3.38 4.81 19.52
N THR A 157 -3.74 3.57 19.79
CA THR A 157 -3.08 2.73 20.83
C THR A 157 -1.59 2.54 20.54
N VAL A 158 -1.21 2.29 19.29
CA VAL A 158 0.20 2.17 18.90
C VAL A 158 0.93 3.50 19.08
N SER A 159 0.31 4.63 18.72
CA SER A 159 0.92 5.95 18.91
C SER A 159 1.10 6.31 20.39
N VAL A 160 0.16 5.92 21.26
CA VAL A 160 0.28 6.04 22.73
C VAL A 160 1.46 5.21 23.24
N LYS A 161 1.54 3.93 22.86
CA LYS A 161 2.66 3.06 23.24
C LYS A 161 3.99 3.66 22.79
N SER A 162 4.10 4.07 21.53
CA SER A 162 5.29 4.74 21.04
C SER A 162 5.62 5.98 21.88
N HIS A 163 4.67 6.88 22.12
CA HIS A 163 4.89 8.08 22.92
C HIS A 163 5.39 7.79 24.35
N LEU A 164 4.80 6.80 25.02
CA LEU A 164 5.15 6.43 26.40
C LEU A 164 6.50 5.71 26.48
N TYR A 165 6.74 4.72 25.62
CA TYR A 165 7.87 3.80 25.78
C TYR A 165 9.11 4.22 24.99
N SER A 166 8.97 4.92 23.86
CA SER A 166 10.14 5.39 23.10
C SER A 166 10.79 6.66 23.68
N ARG A 167 10.13 7.34 24.64
CA ARG A 167 10.75 8.34 25.52
C ARG A 167 11.88 7.77 26.38
N ASN A 168 11.83 6.48 26.72
CA ASN A 168 12.86 5.81 27.50
C ASN A 168 14.00 5.23 26.64
N TYR A 169 13.74 4.96 25.37
CA TYR A 169 14.79 4.49 24.43
C TYR A 169 15.73 5.62 23.99
N ALA A 170 15.24 6.86 23.81
CA ALA A 170 16.06 7.99 23.40
C ALA A 170 17.11 8.45 24.46
N LYS A 171 17.13 7.84 25.65
CA LYS A 171 18.16 8.07 26.69
C LYS A 171 19.25 7.00 26.72
N ARG A 172 19.14 5.94 25.92
CA ARG A 172 20.19 4.92 25.75
C ARG A 172 20.74 5.07 24.34
N ASP A 173 22.05 5.28 24.27
CA ASP A 173 22.89 5.24 23.08
C ASP A 173 22.88 6.47 22.15
N TYR A 174 23.74 7.43 22.52
CA TYR A 174 24.83 7.93 21.65
C TYR A 174 26.00 8.36 22.56
N ARG A 175 26.93 7.44 22.80
CA ARG A 175 28.34 7.70 23.13
C ARG A 175 29.18 6.89 22.15
#